data_AF-A0A2G6GEQ5-F1
#
_entry.id   AF-A0A2G6GEQ5-F1
#
_cell.length_a   1.000
_cell.length_b   1.000
_cell.length_c   1.000
_cell.angle_alpha   90.00
_cell.angle_beta   90.00
_cell.angle_gamma   90.00
#
_symmetry.space_group_name_H-M   'P 1'
#
loop_
_entity.id
_entity.type
_entity.pdbx_description
1 polymer ?
#
loop_
_entity_poly.entity_id
_entity_poly.type
_entity_poly.pdbx_seq_one_letter_code
_entity_poly.pdbx_strand_id
1 'polypeptide(L)'
;MMPVYVKAGLPIIIVRPEFIYGPGDVHVLGLFQAVRDRKFFYIDGGKHVCHPTFIDDAVLGMLLALHNGNVGEIYHITGLEPVTFREFGEAIATVLNVPPPKLSMPKWLALLGATGFEFIAGLTKGRPPLSRTGVAFFSEDRRFSWRKAQADLGYSPQFDLLSGVWETVTWYQRNGLL
;
A
#
# COMPACT_ATOMS: atom_id res chain seq x y z
N MET A 1 -27.31 12.19 -9.90
CA MET A 1 -27.07 11.85 -11.32
C MET A 1 -26.85 10.35 -11.41
N MET A 2 -27.67 9.59 -12.14
CA MET A 2 -27.47 8.13 -12.24
C MET A 2 -26.15 7.83 -12.97
N PRO A 3 -25.32 6.89 -12.48
CA PRO A 3 -24.06 6.52 -13.12
C PRO A 3 -24.25 6.01 -14.55
N VAL A 4 -23.26 6.24 -15.42
CA VAL A 4 -23.30 5.87 -16.85
C VAL A 4 -23.59 4.39 -17.05
N TYR A 5 -23.04 3.52 -16.20
CA TYR A 5 -23.26 2.07 -16.30
C TYR A 5 -24.71 1.66 -16.05
N VAL A 6 -25.42 2.38 -15.17
CA VAL A 6 -26.84 2.13 -14.91
C VAL A 6 -27.68 2.53 -16.12
N LYS A 7 -27.32 3.63 -16.80
CA LYS A 7 -27.97 4.03 -18.07
C LYS A 7 -27.69 3.04 -19.21
N ALA A 8 -26.53 2.39 -19.19
CA ALA A 8 -26.12 1.41 -20.18
C ALA A 8 -26.62 -0.03 -19.89
N GLY A 9 -27.31 -0.27 -18.76
CA GLY A 9 -27.78 -1.60 -18.38
C GLY A 9 -26.66 -2.60 -18.08
N LEU A 10 -25.44 -2.13 -17.76
CA LEU A 10 -24.29 -2.99 -17.52
C LEU A 10 -24.25 -3.45 -16.05
N PRO A 11 -24.17 -4.77 -15.79
CA PRO A 11 -23.99 -5.28 -14.43
C PRO A 11 -22.56 -5.01 -13.95
N ILE A 12 -22.34 -3.94 -13.21
CA ILE A 12 -21.01 -3.54 -12.71
C ILE A 12 -20.88 -3.81 -11.22
N ILE A 13 -19.72 -4.32 -10.83
CA ILE A 13 -19.25 -4.40 -9.44
C ILE A 13 -17.93 -3.62 -9.36
N ILE A 14 -17.74 -2.83 -8.31
CA ILE A 14 -16.50 -2.05 -8.12
C ILE A 14 -15.71 -2.65 -6.96
N VAL A 15 -14.50 -3.12 -7.25
CA VAL A 15 -13.54 -3.58 -6.23
C VAL A 15 -12.49 -2.49 -6.02
N ARG A 16 -12.26 -2.13 -4.76
CA ARG A 16 -11.27 -1.13 -4.33
C ARG A 16 -10.23 -1.80 -3.44
N PRO A 17 -9.19 -2.39 -4.03
CA PRO A 17 -8.06 -2.84 -3.24
C PRO A 17 -7.29 -1.62 -2.71
N GLU A 18 -6.86 -1.70 -1.46
CA GLU A 18 -5.99 -0.69 -0.85
C GLU A 18 -4.54 -1.14 -0.92
N PHE A 19 -3.61 -0.29 -0.46
CA PHE A 19 -2.15 -0.44 -0.52
C PHE A 19 -1.64 -1.90 -0.70
N ILE A 20 -1.55 -2.34 -1.95
CA ILE A 20 -1.18 -3.71 -2.29
C ILE A 20 0.34 -3.86 -2.15
N TYR A 21 0.77 -4.98 -1.58
CA TYR A 21 2.15 -5.40 -1.56
C TYR A 21 2.23 -6.93 -1.62
N GLY A 22 3.34 -7.48 -2.09
CA GLY A 22 3.51 -8.93 -2.19
C GLY A 22 4.50 -9.35 -3.27
N PRO A 23 4.73 -10.66 -3.41
CA PRO A 23 5.42 -11.24 -4.56
C PRO A 23 4.90 -10.68 -5.89
N GLY A 24 5.82 -10.29 -6.78
CA GLY A 24 5.48 -9.73 -8.10
C GLY A 24 5.29 -8.22 -8.12
N ASP A 25 5.10 -7.55 -6.97
CA ASP A 25 5.00 -6.10 -6.91
C ASP A 25 6.38 -5.45 -6.85
N VAL A 26 6.71 -4.61 -7.83
CA VAL A 26 7.95 -3.82 -7.86
C VAL A 26 7.72 -2.33 -7.56
N HIS A 27 6.48 -1.90 -7.39
CA HIS A 27 6.14 -0.51 -7.09
C HIS A 27 6.56 -0.12 -5.68
N VAL A 28 6.43 -1.05 -4.72
CA VAL A 28 6.84 -0.84 -3.32
C VAL A 28 8.28 -1.26 -3.04
N LEU A 29 8.97 -1.89 -3.99
CA LEU A 29 10.36 -2.36 -3.82
C LEU A 29 11.30 -1.26 -3.30
N GLY A 30 11.16 -0.02 -3.79
CA GLY A 30 11.98 1.11 -3.35
C GLY A 30 11.87 1.40 -1.84
N LEU A 31 10.71 1.13 -1.24
CA LEU A 31 10.53 1.23 0.21
C LEU A 31 11.35 0.17 0.95
N PHE A 32 11.26 -1.08 0.51
CA PHE A 32 12.01 -2.20 1.11
C PHE A 32 13.52 -1.98 0.97
N GLN A 33 13.97 -1.54 -0.20
CA GLN A 33 15.37 -1.17 -0.44
C GLN A 33 15.81 -0.01 0.45
N ALA A 34 14.98 1.02 0.62
CA ALA A 34 15.30 2.14 1.51
C ALA A 34 15.42 1.71 2.98
N VAL A 35 14.59 0.77 3.44
CA VAL A 35 14.71 0.20 4.79
C VAL A 35 15.98 -0.64 4.92
N ARG A 36 16.24 -1.56 3.97
CA ARG A 36 17.47 -2.38 3.91
C ARG A 36 18.72 -1.51 3.97
N ASP A 37 18.77 -0.48 3.11
CA ASP A 37 19.91 0.44 2.96
C ASP A 37 20.01 1.48 4.08
N ARG A 38 19.06 1.48 5.04
CA ARG A 38 18.98 2.46 6.13
C ARG A 38 18.85 3.91 5.65
N LYS A 39 18.24 4.10 4.49
CA LYS A 39 17.95 5.41 3.88
C LYS A 39 16.50 5.85 4.09
N PHE A 40 15.65 4.97 4.64
CA PHE A 40 14.26 5.29 4.92
C PHE A 40 14.12 6.22 6.13
N PHE A 41 13.18 7.17 6.03
CA PHE A 41 12.79 8.08 7.10
C PHE A 41 11.27 8.20 7.15
N TYR A 42 10.74 8.40 8.35
CA TYR A 42 9.31 8.59 8.54
C TYR A 42 8.88 10.04 8.27
N ILE A 43 7.62 10.22 7.88
CA ILE A 43 6.96 11.54 7.87
C ILE A 43 6.06 11.64 9.12
N ASP A 44 6.16 12.75 9.84
CA ASP A 44 5.42 13.01 11.09
C ASP A 44 5.49 11.86 12.11
N GLY A 45 6.66 11.24 12.22
CA GLY A 45 6.92 10.12 13.14
C GLY A 45 6.37 8.78 12.68
N GLY A 46 5.81 8.69 11.48
CA GLY A 46 5.23 7.46 10.92
C GLY A 46 3.87 7.13 11.53
N LYS A 47 3.24 8.10 12.21
CA LYS A 47 1.97 7.94 12.94
C LYS A 47 0.76 7.75 12.04
N HIS A 48 0.89 8.14 10.76
CA HIS A 48 -0.19 8.02 9.79
C HIS A 48 -0.45 6.57 9.45
N VAL A 49 -1.72 6.26 9.21
CA VAL A 49 -2.19 4.89 9.03
C VAL A 49 -2.38 4.56 7.56
N CYS A 50 -1.95 3.35 7.20
CA CYS A 50 -2.19 2.71 5.93
C CYS A 50 -2.91 1.37 6.15
N HIS A 51 -3.48 0.81 5.08
CA HIS A 51 -4.15 -0.48 5.14
C HIS A 51 -3.47 -1.44 4.15
N PRO A 52 -2.31 -2.01 4.52
CA PRO A 52 -1.55 -2.88 3.64
C PRO A 52 -2.37 -4.14 3.34
N THR A 53 -2.42 -4.50 2.07
CA THR A 53 -3.19 -5.65 1.58
C THR A 53 -2.24 -6.57 0.85
N PHE A 54 -2.07 -7.79 1.37
CA PHE A 54 -1.22 -8.75 0.71
C PHE A 54 -1.83 -9.14 -0.64
N ILE A 55 -1.00 -9.38 -1.65
CA ILE A 55 -1.45 -9.61 -3.03
C ILE A 55 -2.47 -10.76 -3.14
N ASP A 56 -2.27 -11.85 -2.40
CA ASP A 56 -3.18 -13.00 -2.43
C ASP A 56 -4.55 -12.65 -1.82
N ASP A 57 -4.59 -11.81 -0.79
CA ASP A 57 -5.84 -11.30 -0.23
C ASP A 57 -6.56 -10.36 -1.19
N ALA A 58 -5.82 -9.54 -1.95
CA ALA A 58 -6.39 -8.70 -2.99
C ALA A 58 -7.02 -9.54 -4.12
N VAL A 59 -6.29 -10.56 -4.58
CA VAL A 59 -6.77 -11.49 -5.62
C VAL A 59 -7.98 -12.28 -5.14
N LEU A 60 -7.95 -12.80 -3.91
CA LEU A 60 -9.08 -13.49 -3.29
C LEU A 60 -10.33 -12.61 -3.27
N GLY A 61 -10.20 -11.35 -2.83
CA GLY A 61 -11.30 -10.40 -2.80
C GLY A 61 -11.89 -10.12 -4.19
N MET A 62 -11.04 -10.02 -5.21
CA MET A 62 -11.50 -9.85 -6.61
C MET A 62 -12.23 -11.09 -7.13
N LEU A 63 -11.73 -12.30 -6.85
CA LEU A 63 -12.37 -13.54 -7.26
C LEU A 63 -13.73 -13.72 -6.56
N LEU A 64 -13.81 -13.44 -5.26
CA LEU A 64 -15.06 -13.48 -4.52
C LEU A 64 -16.07 -12.43 -5.03
N ALA A 65 -15.60 -11.23 -5.37
CA ALA A 65 -16.47 -10.22 -5.98
C ALA A 65 -17.01 -10.66 -7.34
N LEU A 66 -16.22 -11.39 -8.13
CA LEU A 66 -16.66 -11.92 -9.42
C LEU A 66 -17.77 -12.99 -9.26
N HIS A 67 -17.67 -13.84 -8.24
CA HIS A 67 -18.60 -14.96 -8.04
C HIS A 67 -19.83 -14.62 -7.21
N ASN A 68 -19.65 -13.82 -6.16
CA ASN A 68 -20.65 -13.58 -5.13
C ASN A 68 -21.10 -12.11 -5.06
N GLY A 69 -20.49 -11.22 -5.85
CA GLY A 69 -20.74 -9.79 -5.76
C GLY A 69 -22.10 -9.35 -6.28
N ASN A 70 -22.66 -8.35 -5.60
CA ASN A 70 -23.93 -7.76 -5.96
C ASN A 70 -23.75 -6.63 -6.99
N VAL A 71 -24.53 -6.64 -8.06
CA VAL A 71 -24.49 -5.60 -9.10
C VAL A 71 -24.80 -4.23 -8.50
N GLY A 72 -24.00 -3.24 -8.87
CA GLY A 72 -24.09 -1.86 -8.39
C GLY A 72 -23.32 -1.61 -7.10
N GLU A 73 -22.82 -2.66 -6.44
CA GLU A 73 -22.13 -2.51 -5.17
C GLU A 73 -20.63 -2.23 -5.32
N ILE A 74 -20.11 -1.61 -4.27
CA ILE A 74 -18.70 -1.28 -4.10
C ILE A 74 -18.16 -2.06 -2.90
N TYR A 75 -17.01 -2.72 -3.09
CA TYR A 75 -16.33 -3.51 -2.08
C TYR A 75 -14.90 -3.00 -1.86
N HIS A 76 -14.57 -2.66 -0.62
CA HIS A 76 -13.17 -2.43 -0.22
C HIS A 76 -12.53 -3.76 0.15
N ILE A 77 -11.40 -4.05 -0.47
CA ILE A 77 -10.62 -5.27 -0.23
C ILE A 77 -9.31 -4.82 0.42
N THR A 78 -9.12 -5.23 1.66
CA THR A 78 -8.02 -4.76 2.50
C THR A 78 -7.44 -5.88 3.33
N GLY A 79 -6.21 -5.76 3.80
CA GLY A 79 -5.65 -6.69 4.80
C GLY A 79 -6.43 -6.74 6.12
N LEU A 80 -6.00 -7.62 7.04
CA LEU A 80 -6.66 -7.87 8.32
C LEU A 80 -6.94 -6.58 9.10
N GLU A 81 -5.91 -5.78 9.33
CA GLU A 81 -5.97 -4.59 10.18
C GLU A 81 -5.21 -3.42 9.55
N PRO A 82 -5.67 -2.18 9.77
CA PRO A 82 -4.91 -0.99 9.40
C PRO A 82 -3.71 -0.83 10.35
N VAL A 83 -2.57 -0.42 9.80
CA VAL A 83 -1.32 -0.25 10.54
C VAL A 83 -0.70 1.12 10.26
N THR A 84 0.06 1.63 11.20
CA THR A 84 0.87 2.83 11.01
C THR A 84 2.00 2.57 10.00
N PHE A 85 2.44 3.61 9.30
CA PHE A 85 3.64 3.50 8.46
C PHE A 85 4.89 3.14 9.27
N ARG A 86 4.90 3.47 10.57
CA ARG A 86 5.91 3.00 11.51
C ARG A 86 5.89 1.49 11.67
N GLU A 87 4.74 0.91 12.00
CA GLU A 87 4.60 -0.55 12.14
C GLU A 87 4.98 -1.26 10.83
N PHE A 88 4.59 -0.70 9.68
CA PHE A 88 4.97 -1.24 8.37
C PHE A 88 6.49 -1.22 8.16
N GLY A 89 7.15 -0.09 8.40
CA GLY A 89 8.61 0.04 8.26
C GLY A 89 9.40 -0.83 9.24
N GLU A 90 8.90 -0.98 10.47
CA GLU A 90 9.50 -1.82 11.51
C GLU A 90 9.32 -3.32 11.21
N ALA A 91 8.17 -3.73 10.63
CA ALA A 91 7.97 -5.09 10.15
C ALA A 91 8.96 -5.45 9.04
N ILE A 92 9.17 -4.56 8.07
CA ILE A 92 10.17 -4.73 7.00
C ILE A 92 11.58 -4.86 7.60
N ALA A 93 11.95 -3.97 8.53
CA ALA A 93 13.26 -4.01 9.18
C ALA A 93 13.49 -5.31 9.95
N THR A 94 12.45 -5.80 10.64
CA THR A 94 12.47 -7.06 11.38
C THR A 94 12.74 -8.25 10.46
N VAL A 95 11.99 -8.37 9.36
CA VAL A 95 12.14 -9.47 8.40
C VAL A 95 13.51 -9.41 7.70
N LEU A 96 14.01 -8.22 7.38
CA LEU A 96 15.33 -8.03 6.79
C LEU A 96 16.50 -8.16 7.79
N ASN A 97 16.20 -8.33 9.07
CA ASN A 97 17.19 -8.34 10.15
C ASN A 97 18.12 -7.12 10.14
N VAL A 98 17.54 -5.93 9.96
CA VAL A 98 18.23 -4.63 10.01
C VAL A 98 17.68 -3.76 11.13
N PRO A 99 18.44 -2.77 11.65
CA PRO A 99 17.93 -1.84 12.65
C PRO A 99 16.70 -1.08 12.13
N PRO A 100 15.66 -0.87 12.97
CA PRO A 100 14.48 -0.13 12.56
C PRO A 100 14.82 1.32 12.20
N PRO A 101 14.13 1.93 11.22
CA PRO A 101 14.29 3.34 10.90
C PRO A 101 14.02 4.22 12.12
N LYS A 102 14.87 5.23 12.36
CA LYS A 102 14.73 6.16 13.49
C LYS A 102 14.49 7.60 13.05
N LEU A 103 14.91 7.93 11.83
CA LEU A 103 14.78 9.28 11.30
C LEU A 103 13.31 9.59 11.03
N SER A 104 12.92 10.81 11.36
CA SER A 104 11.60 11.34 11.09
C SER A 104 11.70 12.80 10.70
N MET A 105 10.88 13.21 9.75
CA MET A 105 10.82 14.57 9.25
C MET A 105 9.38 15.11 9.33
N PRO A 106 9.18 16.38 9.73
CA PRO A 106 7.86 17.00 9.66
C PRO A 106 7.33 17.08 8.22
N LYS A 107 6.02 16.91 8.02
CA LYS A 107 5.36 16.95 6.70
C LYS A 107 5.72 18.18 5.87
N TRP A 108 5.78 19.36 6.49
CA TRP A 108 6.11 20.60 5.77
C TRP A 108 7.52 20.56 5.16
N LEU A 109 8.50 19.99 5.87
CA LEU A 109 9.87 19.87 5.37
C LEU A 109 9.95 18.80 4.27
N ALA A 110 9.20 17.71 4.41
CA ALA A 110 9.04 16.70 3.37
C ALA A 110 8.43 17.28 2.08
N LEU A 111 7.41 18.14 2.19
CA LEU A 111 6.77 18.81 1.04
C LEU A 111 7.72 19.78 0.34
N LEU A 112 8.54 20.53 1.09
CA LEU A 112 9.57 21.39 0.51
C LEU A 112 10.60 20.58 -0.27
N GLY A 113 11.10 19.49 0.33
CA GLY A 113 12.03 18.57 -0.32
C GLY A 113 11.45 17.97 -1.59
N ALA A 114 10.21 17.48 -1.53
CA ALA A 114 9.51 16.91 -2.69
C ALA A 114 9.35 17.89 -3.84
N THR A 115 9.02 19.15 -3.54
CA THR A 115 8.89 20.21 -4.55
C THR A 115 10.23 20.50 -5.22
N GLY A 116 11.33 20.55 -4.44
CA GLY A 116 12.68 20.71 -4.97
C GLY A 116 13.14 19.52 -5.83
N PHE A 117 12.89 18.29 -5.39
CA PHE A 117 13.25 17.09 -6.13
C PHE A 117 12.44 16.91 -7.41
N GLU A 118 11.15 17.20 -7.42
CA GLU A 118 10.32 17.18 -8.63
C GLU A 118 10.82 18.19 -9.67
N PHE A 119 11.22 19.39 -9.23
CA PHE A 119 11.79 20.41 -10.10
C PHE A 119 13.10 19.96 -10.75
N ILE A 120 14.02 19.37 -9.97
CA ILE A 120 15.31 18.85 -10.47
C ILE A 120 15.11 17.59 -11.34
N ALA A 121 14.17 16.71 -10.97
CA ALA A 121 13.85 15.50 -11.73
C ALA A 121 13.22 15.83 -13.09
N GLY A 122 12.37 16.85 -13.16
CA GLY A 122 11.82 17.38 -14.41
C GLY A 122 12.92 17.86 -15.37
N LEU A 123 14.04 18.36 -14.84
CA LEU A 123 15.20 18.79 -15.63
C LEU A 123 16.12 17.62 -16.03
N THR A 124 16.17 16.55 -15.23
CA THR A 124 17.12 15.43 -15.41
C THR A 124 16.48 14.14 -15.92
N LYS A 125 15.17 14.11 -16.17
CA LYS A 125 14.36 12.91 -16.52
C LYS A 125 14.49 11.74 -15.52
N GLY A 126 15.03 11.99 -14.32
CA GLY A 126 15.13 11.00 -13.25
C GLY A 126 13.80 10.83 -12.51
N ARG A 127 13.68 9.77 -11.70
CA ARG A 127 12.59 9.64 -10.73
C ARG A 127 13.02 10.28 -9.40
N PRO A 128 12.28 11.26 -8.88
CA PRO A 128 12.67 11.90 -7.62
C PRO A 128 12.55 10.88 -6.47
N PRO A 129 13.51 10.84 -5.52
CA PRO A 129 13.44 9.94 -4.37
C PRO A 129 12.27 10.27 -3.43
N LEU A 130 11.73 11.49 -3.50
CA LEU A 130 10.57 11.96 -2.76
C LEU A 130 9.69 12.80 -3.69
N SER A 131 8.44 12.39 -3.91
CA SER A 131 7.44 13.14 -4.68
C SER A 131 6.35 13.69 -3.77
N ARG A 132 5.63 14.73 -4.20
CA ARG A 132 4.51 15.30 -3.44
C ARG A 132 3.41 14.27 -3.22
N THR A 133 3.17 13.42 -4.21
CA THR A 133 2.23 12.29 -4.10
C THR A 133 2.71 11.27 -3.07
N GLY A 134 4.01 10.96 -3.02
CA GLY A 134 4.58 10.09 -1.99
C GLY A 134 4.42 10.70 -0.59
N VAL A 135 4.72 11.99 -0.43
CA VAL A 135 4.53 12.69 0.85
C VAL A 135 3.06 12.66 1.26
N ALA A 136 2.12 12.91 0.36
CA ALA A 136 0.68 12.82 0.65
C ALA A 136 0.29 11.40 1.09
N PHE A 137 0.76 10.38 0.38
CA PHE A 137 0.50 8.98 0.71
C PHE A 137 0.98 8.61 2.13
N PHE A 138 2.18 9.04 2.51
CA PHE A 138 2.79 8.78 3.83
C PHE A 138 2.31 9.72 4.94
N SER A 139 1.47 10.72 4.65
CA SER A 139 1.06 11.77 5.61
C SER A 139 -0.45 11.97 5.74
N GLU A 140 -1.23 10.98 5.32
CA GLU A 140 -2.69 10.95 5.39
C GLU A 140 -3.15 9.61 5.94
N ASP A 141 -4.19 9.64 6.76
CA ASP A 141 -4.76 8.42 7.35
C ASP A 141 -5.69 7.72 6.36
N ARG A 142 -5.39 6.45 6.08
CA ARG A 142 -6.15 5.57 5.19
C ARG A 142 -6.58 4.35 5.97
N ARG A 143 -7.84 4.36 6.38
CA ARG A 143 -8.50 3.27 7.13
C ARG A 143 -9.78 2.90 6.41
N PHE A 144 -9.91 1.62 6.07
CA PHE A 144 -11.07 1.13 5.36
C PHE A 144 -11.64 -0.09 6.09
N SER A 145 -12.90 -0.40 5.80
CA SER A 145 -13.58 -1.55 6.37
C SER A 145 -13.93 -2.54 5.28
N TRP A 146 -13.40 -3.76 5.42
CA TRP A 146 -13.73 -4.89 4.57
C TRP A 146 -14.99 -5.65 5.04
N ARG A 147 -15.68 -5.18 6.09
CA ARG A 147 -16.86 -5.86 6.68
C ARG A 147 -17.99 -6.12 5.67
N LYS A 148 -18.19 -5.20 4.72
CA LYS A 148 -19.17 -5.40 3.65
C LYS A 148 -18.76 -6.51 2.71
N ALA A 149 -17.48 -6.56 2.33
CA ALA A 149 -16.95 -7.66 1.52
C ALA A 149 -17.07 -8.99 2.29
N GLN A 150 -16.90 -8.99 3.61
CA GLN A 150 -17.16 -10.18 4.43
C GLN A 150 -18.60 -10.64 4.36
N ALA A 151 -19.55 -9.73 4.62
CA ALA A 151 -20.97 -10.05 4.69
C ALA A 151 -21.53 -10.52 3.34
N ASP A 152 -21.17 -9.84 2.25
CA ASP A 152 -21.74 -10.11 0.93
C ASP A 152 -20.96 -11.19 0.16
N LEU A 153 -19.63 -11.18 0.27
CA LEU A 153 -18.77 -12.00 -0.59
C LEU A 153 -18.19 -13.23 0.13
N GLY A 154 -18.26 -13.27 1.47
CA GLY A 154 -17.52 -14.24 2.28
C GLY A 154 -16.03 -13.91 2.38
N TYR A 155 -15.63 -12.66 2.09
CA TYR A 155 -14.23 -12.26 2.13
C TYR A 155 -13.69 -12.19 3.57
N SER A 156 -12.55 -12.84 3.80
CA SER A 156 -11.74 -12.68 5.01
C SER A 156 -10.28 -12.64 4.60
N PRO A 157 -9.52 -11.59 4.95
CA PRO A 157 -8.09 -11.54 4.69
C PRO A 157 -7.39 -12.67 5.48
N GLN A 158 -6.42 -13.31 4.85
CA GLN A 158 -5.72 -14.48 5.38
C GLN A 158 -4.30 -14.17 5.86
N PHE A 159 -3.72 -13.04 5.44
CA PHE A 159 -2.34 -12.68 5.76
C PHE A 159 -2.28 -11.56 6.79
N ASP A 160 -1.55 -11.81 7.89
CA ASP A 160 -1.07 -10.74 8.76
C ASP A 160 0.11 -9.99 8.12
N LEU A 161 0.43 -8.84 8.71
CA LEU A 161 1.47 -7.97 8.19
C LEU A 161 2.84 -8.66 8.13
N LEU A 162 3.23 -9.36 9.19
CA LEU A 162 4.59 -9.92 9.29
C LEU A 162 4.76 -11.07 8.29
N SER A 163 3.76 -11.94 8.19
CA SER A 163 3.72 -13.03 7.21
C SER A 163 3.78 -12.51 5.77
N GLY A 164 2.97 -11.50 5.44
CA GLY A 164 2.98 -10.90 4.10
C GLY A 164 4.31 -10.21 3.77
N VAL A 165 4.93 -9.52 4.74
CA VAL A 165 6.25 -8.89 4.56
C VAL A 165 7.33 -9.95 4.36
N TRP A 166 7.27 -11.06 5.10
CA TRP A 166 8.19 -12.18 4.96
C TRP A 166 8.15 -12.80 3.55
N GLU A 167 6.96 -13.09 3.04
CA GLU A 167 6.78 -13.62 1.68
C GLU A 167 7.31 -12.63 0.62
N THR A 168 7.01 -11.34 0.82
CA THR A 168 7.46 -10.27 -0.08
C THR A 168 9.00 -10.18 -0.12
N VAL A 169 9.66 -10.16 1.04
CA VAL A 169 11.13 -10.11 1.14
C VAL A 169 11.75 -11.37 0.53
N THR A 170 11.20 -12.54 0.83
CA THR A 170 11.67 -13.81 0.30
C THR A 170 11.60 -13.83 -1.22
N TRP A 171 10.51 -13.33 -1.79
CA TRP A 171 10.38 -13.19 -3.24
C TRP A 171 11.40 -12.21 -3.83
N TYR A 172 11.61 -11.04 -3.21
CA TYR A 172 12.63 -10.10 -3.68
C TYR A 172 14.05 -10.69 -3.67
N GLN A 173 14.43 -11.40 -2.60
CA GLN A 173 15.74 -12.05 -2.50
C GLN A 173 15.93 -13.13 -3.56
N ARG A 174 14.91 -13.97 -3.78
CA ARG A 174 14.93 -15.01 -4.84
C ARG A 174 15.09 -14.43 -6.24
N ASN A 175 14.62 -13.21 -6.46
CA ASN A 175 14.71 -12.51 -7.74
C ASN A 175 15.91 -11.54 -7.84
N GLY A 176 16.80 -11.51 -6.83
CA GLY A 176 17.99 -10.64 -6.84
C GLY A 176 17.67 -9.14 -6.72
N LEU A 177 16.50 -8.79 -6.18
CA LEU A 177 16.04 -7.41 -6.01
C LEU A 177 16.41 -6.81 -4.64
N LEU A 178 16.65 -7.68 -3.65
CA LEU A 178 17.12 -7.34 -2.30
C LEU A 178 18.44 -8.04 -1.95
#